data_AF-A0A0F9M872-F1
#
_entry.id   AF-A0A0F9M872-F1
#
_cell.length_a   1.000
_cell.length_b   1.000
_cell.length_c   1.000
_cell.angle_alpha   90.00
_cell.angle_beta   90.00
_cell.angle_gamma   90.00
#
_symmetry.space_group_name_H-M   'P 1'
#
loop_
_entity.id
_entity.type
_entity.pdbx_description
1 polymer ?
#
loop_
_entity_poly.entity_id
_entity_poly.type
_entity_poly.pdbx_seq_one_letter_code
_entity_poly.pdbx_strand_id
1 'polypeptide(L)'
;QTSTGRAVIPGKPCKMKARFTGKLDGLHHNKKELIIIEEKTGAKLDEHWLSQWILSHQITGYCLAASTFTGLPCSHALVSGMRIPIGKVPAEGIRREYVPRSNLMFEKWANWFVTSINMEQQWRDNVISAPMYTHSCNRYFRSCSFLPFCAADSIEEKEQIISEMEHDEWSPLND
;
A
#
# COMPACT_ATOMS: atom_id res chain seq x y z
N GLN A 1 38.29 14.44 -5.05
CA GLN A 1 37.10 14.87 -5.81
C GLN A 1 36.52 13.63 -6.47
N THR A 2 35.52 13.02 -5.84
CA THR A 2 34.88 11.79 -6.34
C THR A 2 33.53 12.17 -6.96
N SER A 3 33.45 12.06 -8.28
CA SER A 3 32.27 12.34 -9.09
C SER A 3 31.20 11.28 -8.86
N THR A 4 30.13 11.64 -8.14
CA THR A 4 28.88 10.87 -8.09
C THR A 4 28.08 11.11 -9.37
N GLY A 5 28.45 10.41 -10.44
CA GLY A 5 27.67 10.37 -11.66
C GLY A 5 26.37 9.60 -11.44
N ARG A 6 25.28 10.30 -11.11
CA ARG A 6 23.94 9.74 -11.28
C ARG A 6 23.67 9.67 -12.78
N ALA A 7 23.63 8.47 -13.34
CA ALA A 7 23.10 8.23 -14.67
C ALA A 7 21.61 8.62 -14.67
N VAL A 8 21.30 9.80 -15.18
CA VAL A 8 19.94 10.19 -15.53
C VAL A 8 19.67 9.53 -16.87
N ILE A 9 18.96 8.40 -16.86
CA ILE A 9 18.46 7.80 -18.10
C ILE A 9 17.38 8.75 -18.63
N PRO A 10 17.55 9.39 -19.80
CA PRO A 10 16.57 10.32 -20.34
C PRO A 10 15.40 9.51 -20.92
N GLY A 11 14.47 9.12 -20.06
CA GLY A 11 13.19 8.58 -20.49
C GLY A 11 12.40 9.65 -21.24
N LYS A 12 11.94 9.32 -22.46
CA LYS A 12 10.97 10.12 -23.21
C LYS A 12 9.79 10.45 -22.29
N PRO A 13 9.32 11.71 -22.20
CA PRO A 13 8.25 12.07 -21.28
C PRO A 13 6.96 11.33 -21.66
N CYS A 14 6.74 10.18 -21.04
CA CYS A 14 5.49 9.46 -21.13
C CYS A 14 4.50 10.18 -20.23
N LYS A 15 3.34 10.56 -20.77
CA LYS A 15 2.27 11.17 -19.99
C LYS A 15 1.79 10.13 -18.98
N MET A 16 2.20 10.27 -17.72
CA MET A 16 1.83 9.36 -16.65
C MET A 16 0.30 9.25 -16.56
N LYS A 17 -0.19 8.02 -16.79
CA LYS A 17 -1.60 7.66 -16.59
C LYS A 17 -1.63 6.56 -15.55
N ALA A 18 -2.26 6.84 -14.42
CA ALA A 18 -2.45 5.87 -13.35
C ALA A 18 -3.82 6.06 -12.72
N ARG A 19 -4.37 4.97 -12.20
CA ARG A 19 -5.64 4.95 -11.49
C ARG A 19 -5.42 4.26 -10.15
N PHE A 20 -5.86 4.91 -9.08
CA PHE A 20 -5.96 4.25 -7.78
C PHE A 20 -7.23 3.39 -7.77
N THR A 21 -7.06 2.09 -7.58
CA THR A 21 -8.15 1.11 -7.57
C THR A 21 -8.12 0.33 -6.26
N GLY A 22 -9.29 -0.07 -5.77
CA GLY A 22 -9.43 -0.88 -4.57
C GLY A 22 -10.90 -1.17 -4.27
N LYS A 23 -11.13 -2.00 -3.26
CA LYS A 23 -12.46 -2.37 -2.77
C LYS A 23 -12.62 -1.88 -1.34
N LEU A 24 -13.62 -1.04 -1.12
CA LEU A 24 -14.03 -0.57 0.20
C LEU A 24 -14.79 -1.68 0.91
N ASP A 25 -14.54 -1.88 2.20
CA ASP A 25 -15.40 -2.75 3.01
C ASP A 25 -16.77 -2.10 3.24
N GLY A 26 -16.81 -0.78 3.46
CA GLY A 26 -18.04 0.00 3.50
C GLY A 26 -17.87 1.50 3.31
N LEU A 27 -18.94 2.16 2.86
CA LEU A 27 -19.06 3.61 2.74
C LEU A 27 -20.36 4.06 3.38
N HIS A 28 -20.27 4.80 4.48
CA HIS A 28 -21.42 5.17 5.30
C HIS A 28 -21.69 6.67 5.22
N HIS A 29 -22.97 7.06 5.27
CA HIS A 29 -23.38 8.45 5.39
C HIS A 29 -23.51 8.84 6.87
N ASN A 30 -22.92 9.98 7.22
CA ASN A 30 -23.17 10.67 8.48
C ASN A 30 -23.60 12.11 8.20
N LYS A 31 -24.91 12.35 8.18
CA LYS A 31 -25.50 13.67 7.86
C LYS A 31 -25.02 14.20 6.49
N LYS A 32 -24.01 15.08 6.48
CA LYS A 32 -23.47 15.78 5.29
C LYS A 32 -22.07 15.31 4.89
N GLU A 33 -21.56 14.27 5.53
CA GLU A 33 -20.23 13.72 5.28
C GLU A 33 -20.29 12.20 5.13
N LEU A 34 -19.23 11.66 4.52
CA LEU A 34 -19.03 10.25 4.31
C LEU A 34 -17.97 9.72 5.26
N ILE A 35 -18.15 8.47 5.69
CA ILE A 35 -17.23 7.73 6.54
C ILE A 35 -16.84 6.44 5.82
N ILE A 36 -15.53 6.23 5.66
CA ILE A 36 -15.03 4.92 5.22
C ILE A 36 -15.14 3.93 6.38
N ILE A 37 -15.70 2.75 6.12
CA ILE A 37 -15.67 1.64 7.07
C ILE A 37 -14.65 0.63 6.56
N GLU A 38 -13.71 0.26 7.41
CA GLU A 38 -12.68 -0.73 7.12
C GLU A 38 -12.71 -1.82 8.20
N GLU A 39 -12.92 -3.07 7.80
CA GLU A 39 -12.96 -4.21 8.72
C GLU A 39 -11.65 -5.02 8.57
N LYS A 40 -11.03 -5.35 9.70
CA LYS A 40 -9.75 -6.05 9.73
C LYS A 40 -9.76 -7.14 10.78
N THR A 41 -9.04 -8.21 10.49
CA THR A 41 -8.76 -9.26 11.46
C THR A 41 -7.28 -9.29 11.79
N GLY A 42 -6.93 -9.69 13.01
CA GLY A 42 -5.54 -9.76 13.44
C GLY A 42 -5.33 -10.71 14.62
N ALA A 43 -4.09 -11.17 14.79
CA ALA A 43 -3.75 -12.01 15.96
C ALA A 43 -3.73 -11.20 17.27
N LYS A 44 -3.45 -9.89 17.18
CA LYS A 44 -3.38 -8.92 18.27
C LYS A 44 -3.93 -7.57 17.79
N LEU A 45 -4.58 -6.83 18.69
CA LEU A 45 -5.13 -5.48 18.47
C LEU A 45 -4.45 -4.46 19.41
N ASP A 46 -3.13 -4.52 19.46
CA ASP A 46 -2.29 -3.69 20.33
C ASP A 46 -2.02 -2.29 19.75
N GLU A 47 -1.20 -1.50 20.43
CA GLU A 47 -0.81 -0.16 19.97
C GLU A 47 -0.07 -0.18 18.63
N HIS A 48 0.62 -1.29 18.30
CA HIS A 48 1.24 -1.43 16.99
C HIS A 48 0.17 -1.55 15.90
N TRP A 49 -0.88 -2.36 16.11
CA TRP A 49 -2.03 -2.42 15.20
C TRP A 49 -2.65 -1.03 14.99
N LEU A 50 -2.83 -0.24 16.05
CA LEU A 50 -3.33 1.13 15.93
C LEU A 50 -2.43 2.05 15.11
N SER A 51 -1.12 1.99 15.36
CA SER A 51 -0.15 2.88 14.73
C SER A 51 -0.12 2.76 13.20
N GLN A 52 -0.51 1.59 12.66
CA GLN A 52 -0.58 1.33 11.23
C GLN A 52 -1.61 2.21 10.50
N TRP A 53 -2.63 2.72 11.21
CA TRP A 53 -3.69 3.52 10.62
C TRP A 53 -3.35 5.00 10.49
N ILE A 54 -2.38 5.49 11.27
CA ILE A 54 -2.04 6.93 11.33
C ILE A 54 -1.65 7.45 9.95
N LEU A 55 -0.77 6.75 9.23
CA LEU A 55 -0.30 7.12 7.90
C LEU A 55 -0.78 6.13 6.82
N SER A 56 -1.90 5.46 7.06
CA SER A 56 -2.43 4.47 6.11
C SER A 56 -2.77 5.13 4.77
N HIS A 57 -2.04 4.72 3.74
CA HIS A 57 -2.27 5.16 2.36
C HIS A 57 -3.58 4.61 1.81
N GLN A 58 -3.99 3.41 2.22
CA GLN A 58 -5.26 2.80 1.83
C GLN A 58 -6.44 3.67 2.26
N ILE A 59 -6.53 3.97 3.56
CA ILE A 59 -7.61 4.82 4.12
C ILE A 59 -7.64 6.19 3.45
N THR A 60 -6.45 6.79 3.26
CA THR A 60 -6.37 8.13 2.65
C THR A 60 -6.82 8.13 1.19
N GLY A 61 -6.42 7.11 0.41
CA GLY A 61 -6.87 6.93 -0.97
C GLY A 61 -8.37 6.69 -1.07
N TYR A 62 -8.94 5.94 -0.12
CA TYR A 62 -10.38 5.69 -0.04
C TYR A 62 -11.19 6.95 0.27
N CYS A 63 -10.76 7.76 1.23
CA CYS A 63 -11.37 9.07 1.50
C CYS A 63 -11.37 9.98 0.25
N LEU A 64 -10.25 10.03 -0.47
CA LEU A 64 -10.14 10.80 -1.72
C LEU A 64 -11.05 10.26 -2.82
N ALA A 65 -11.05 8.94 -3.03
CA ALA A 65 -11.89 8.29 -4.03
C ALA A 65 -13.38 8.51 -3.75
N ALA A 66 -13.81 8.30 -2.50
CA ALA A 66 -15.20 8.51 -2.08
C ALA A 66 -15.62 9.97 -2.26
N SER A 67 -14.78 10.92 -1.86
CA SER A 67 -15.09 12.35 -2.02
C SER A 67 -15.20 12.74 -3.49
N THR A 68 -14.28 12.25 -4.32
CA THR A 68 -14.25 12.55 -5.76
C THR A 68 -15.44 11.94 -6.48
N PHE A 69 -15.81 10.70 -6.15
CA PHE A 69 -16.90 9.99 -6.81
C PHE A 69 -18.28 10.54 -6.45
N THR A 70 -18.48 10.96 -5.19
CA THR A 70 -19.79 11.38 -4.68
C THR A 70 -20.00 12.89 -4.62
N GLY A 71 -18.93 13.68 -4.64
CA GLY A 71 -18.98 15.12 -4.38
C GLY A 71 -19.23 15.51 -2.92
N LEU A 72 -19.30 14.54 -2.00
CA LEU A 72 -19.47 14.78 -0.57
C LEU A 72 -18.12 14.72 0.17
N PRO A 73 -17.93 15.46 1.26
CA PRO A 73 -16.69 15.40 2.03
C PRO A 73 -16.53 14.02 2.70
N CYS A 74 -15.36 13.41 2.54
CA CYS A 74 -14.94 12.21 3.27
C CYS A 74 -13.55 12.45 3.87
N SER A 75 -13.50 12.75 5.16
CA SER A 75 -12.26 13.16 5.85
C SER A 75 -11.86 12.22 6.97
N HIS A 76 -12.50 11.05 7.08
CA HIS A 76 -12.20 10.10 8.14
C HIS A 76 -12.70 8.70 7.81
N ALA A 77 -12.16 7.74 8.55
CA ALA A 77 -12.57 6.35 8.52
C ALA A 77 -12.85 5.84 9.94
N LEU A 78 -13.67 4.80 10.03
CA LEU A 78 -13.81 3.96 11.20
C LEU A 78 -13.20 2.60 10.87
N VAL A 79 -12.07 2.27 11.50
CA VAL A 79 -11.42 0.98 11.34
C VAL A 79 -11.84 0.07 12.48
N SER A 80 -12.46 -1.05 12.15
CA SER A 80 -12.91 -2.06 13.09
C SER A 80 -11.99 -3.28 12.98
N GLY A 81 -11.40 -3.67 14.10
CA GLY A 81 -10.49 -4.80 14.23
C GLY A 81 -11.12 -5.91 15.05
N MET A 82 -11.03 -7.15 14.57
CA MET A 82 -11.41 -8.35 15.30
C MET A 82 -10.21 -9.27 15.53
N ARG A 83 -10.00 -9.71 16.77
CA ARG A 83 -8.91 -10.60 17.14
C ARG A 83 -9.26 -12.06 16.84
N ILE A 84 -8.39 -12.76 16.10
CA ILE A 84 -8.52 -14.19 15.81
C ILE A 84 -7.20 -14.91 16.15
N PRO A 85 -7.19 -15.92 17.05
CA PRO A 85 -8.33 -16.40 17.84
C PRO A 85 -8.77 -15.37 18.89
N ILE A 86 -10.03 -15.45 19.31
CA ILE A 86 -10.57 -14.64 20.41
C ILE A 86 -9.77 -14.97 21.68
N GLY A 87 -9.22 -13.94 22.34
CA GLY A 87 -8.45 -14.11 23.57
C GLY A 87 -9.31 -14.57 24.74
N LYS A 88 -8.67 -14.85 25.89
CA LYS A 88 -9.38 -15.23 27.13
C LYS A 88 -10.32 -14.13 27.64
N VAL A 89 -10.03 -12.86 27.31
CA VAL A 89 -10.85 -11.70 27.64
C VAL A 89 -11.58 -11.26 26.36
N PRO A 90 -12.88 -11.54 26.20
CA PRO A 90 -13.62 -11.23 24.97
C PRO A 90 -13.66 -9.74 24.65
N ALA A 91 -13.61 -8.87 25.66
CA ALA A 91 -13.60 -7.42 25.47
C ALA A 91 -12.36 -6.90 24.72
N GLU A 92 -11.25 -7.64 24.72
CA GLU A 92 -10.06 -7.34 23.91
C GLU A 92 -10.17 -7.90 22.48
N GLY A 93 -11.26 -8.59 22.17
CA GLY A 93 -11.51 -9.25 20.90
C GLY A 93 -11.94 -8.30 19.79
N ILE A 94 -12.42 -7.11 20.12
CA ILE A 94 -12.88 -6.11 19.16
C ILE A 94 -12.29 -4.76 19.53
N ARG A 95 -11.72 -4.04 18.55
CA ARG A 95 -11.23 -2.67 18.71
C ARG A 95 -11.75 -1.82 17.57
N ARG A 96 -12.17 -0.58 17.86
CA ARG A 96 -12.58 0.39 16.84
C ARG A 96 -11.72 1.63 16.97
N GLU A 97 -11.24 2.11 15.84
CA GLU A 97 -10.38 3.29 15.76
C GLU A 97 -10.99 4.31 14.82
N TYR A 98 -11.13 5.54 15.31
CA TYR A 98 -11.52 6.68 14.48
C TYR A 98 -10.28 7.32 13.87
N VAL A 99 -10.23 7.39 12.54
CA VAL A 99 -9.02 7.71 11.80
C VAL A 99 -9.26 8.98 10.99
N PRO A 100 -8.93 10.18 11.53
CA PRO A 100 -9.12 11.43 10.83
C PRO A 100 -8.09 11.66 9.72
N ARG A 101 -8.45 12.45 8.72
CA ARG A 101 -7.60 12.88 7.60
C ARG A 101 -7.70 14.38 7.40
N SER A 102 -6.55 15.04 7.46
CA SER A 102 -6.41 16.45 7.11
C SER A 102 -6.01 16.61 5.64
N ASN A 103 -6.20 17.80 5.09
CA ASN A 103 -5.79 18.13 3.72
C ASN A 103 -4.30 17.87 3.48
N LEU A 104 -3.45 18.15 4.46
CA LEU A 104 -2.01 17.85 4.38
C LEU A 104 -1.74 16.34 4.19
N MET A 105 -2.57 15.47 4.76
CA MET A 105 -2.43 14.02 4.56
C MET A 105 -2.81 13.62 3.13
N PHE A 106 -3.78 14.28 2.52
CA PHE A 106 -4.13 14.07 1.12
C PHE A 106 -3.01 14.51 0.18
N GLU A 107 -2.37 15.65 0.44
CA GLU A 107 -1.20 16.10 -0.33
C GLU A 107 -0.02 15.12 -0.22
N LYS A 108 0.30 14.70 1.02
CA LYS A 108 1.33 13.68 1.26
C LYS A 108 1.03 12.37 0.53
N TRP A 109 -0.23 11.96 0.54
CA TRP A 109 -0.68 10.78 -0.18
C TRP A 109 -0.51 10.92 -1.69
N ALA A 110 -0.88 12.06 -2.28
CA ALA A 110 -0.72 12.30 -3.71
C ALA A 110 0.77 12.23 -4.12
N ASN A 111 1.65 12.84 -3.33
CA ASN A 111 3.10 12.76 -3.53
C ASN A 111 3.61 11.32 -3.43
N TRP A 112 3.16 10.57 -2.41
CA TRP A 112 3.47 9.15 -2.26
C TRP A 112 3.00 8.35 -3.48
N PHE A 113 1.76 8.53 -3.92
CA PHE A 113 1.17 7.79 -5.04
C PHE A 113 1.96 8.00 -6.34
N VAL A 114 2.27 9.25 -6.68
CA VAL A 114 3.09 9.59 -7.85
C VAL A 114 4.49 9.00 -7.73
N THR A 115 5.12 9.10 -6.56
CA THR A 115 6.46 8.53 -6.32
C THR A 115 6.45 7.02 -6.48
N SER A 116 5.41 6.33 -5.98
CA SER A 116 5.25 4.89 -6.12
C SER A 116 5.07 4.45 -7.57
N ILE A 117 4.28 5.19 -8.37
CA ILE A 117 4.13 4.92 -9.81
C ILE A 117 5.46 5.09 -10.55
N ASN A 118 6.18 6.17 -10.28
CA ASN A 118 7.48 6.42 -10.91
C ASN A 118 8.49 5.32 -10.55
N MET A 119 8.51 4.89 -9.28
CA MET A 119 9.37 3.81 -8.83
C MET A 119 9.01 2.48 -9.50
N GLU A 120 7.72 2.17 -9.62
CA GLU A 120 7.24 0.97 -10.32
C GLU A 120 7.69 0.99 -11.79
N GLN A 121 7.41 2.08 -12.51
CA GLN A 121 7.80 2.24 -13.92
C GLN A 121 9.32 2.17 -14.13
N GLN A 122 10.11 2.70 -13.17
CA GLN A 122 11.57 2.67 -13.24
C GLN A 122 12.12 1.24 -13.19
N TRP A 123 11.49 0.35 -12.42
CA TRP A 123 12.03 -0.98 -12.13
C TRP A 123 11.27 -2.12 -12.82
N ARG A 124 10.12 -1.84 -13.44
CA ARG A 124 9.28 -2.81 -14.15
C ARG A 124 10.07 -3.70 -15.11
N ASP A 125 10.90 -3.08 -15.97
CA ASP A 125 11.67 -3.79 -17.00
C ASP A 125 13.12 -4.10 -16.57
N ASN A 126 13.49 -3.80 -15.31
CA ASN A 126 14.83 -4.02 -14.78
C ASN A 126 14.79 -4.41 -13.29
N VAL A 127 14.01 -5.45 -12.98
CA VAL A 127 13.81 -5.92 -11.60
C VAL A 127 15.09 -6.46 -10.97
N ILE A 128 16.04 -6.97 -11.77
CA ILE A 128 17.34 -7.48 -11.30
C ILE A 128 18.13 -6.38 -10.58
N SER A 129 18.01 -5.13 -11.05
CA SER A 129 18.68 -3.96 -10.47
C SER A 129 17.84 -3.23 -9.42
N ALA A 130 16.63 -3.70 -9.12
CA ALA A 130 15.74 -3.04 -8.18
C ALA A 130 16.35 -2.98 -6.76
N PRO A 131 16.08 -1.90 -6.00
CA PRO A 131 16.65 -1.72 -4.68
C PRO A 131 16.18 -2.82 -3.70
N MET A 132 17.15 -3.46 -3.05
CA MET A 132 16.94 -4.47 -2.02
C MET A 132 17.02 -3.87 -0.60
N TYR A 133 16.80 -4.69 0.43
CA TYR A 133 16.91 -4.30 1.85
C TYR A 133 15.98 -3.16 2.28
N THR A 134 14.78 -3.13 1.72
CA THR A 134 13.76 -2.15 2.10
C THR A 134 13.01 -2.60 3.35
N HIS A 135 12.26 -1.70 3.98
CA HIS A 135 11.39 -2.03 5.10
C HIS A 135 10.34 -3.12 4.73
N SER A 136 10.07 -3.32 3.44
CA SER A 136 9.17 -4.36 2.95
C SER A 136 9.68 -5.78 3.23
N CYS A 137 10.98 -5.99 3.36
CA CYS A 137 11.57 -7.32 3.54
C CYS A 137 11.14 -8.04 4.83
N ASN A 138 10.74 -7.29 5.86
CA ASN A 138 10.29 -7.82 7.15
C ASN A 138 8.87 -7.36 7.51
N ARG A 139 8.10 -6.89 6.53
CA ARG A 139 6.75 -6.38 6.80
C ARG A 139 5.83 -7.53 7.22
N TYR A 140 4.99 -7.30 8.24
CA TYR A 140 4.01 -8.26 8.75
C TYR A 140 4.58 -9.55 9.37
N PHE A 141 5.82 -9.52 9.88
CA PHE A 141 6.46 -10.65 10.56
C PHE A 141 6.55 -11.93 9.70
N ARG A 142 6.49 -11.79 8.37
CA ARG A 142 6.74 -12.88 7.42
C ARG A 142 7.94 -12.51 6.57
N SER A 143 8.73 -13.51 6.22
CA SER A 143 9.78 -13.34 5.21
C SER A 143 9.14 -12.99 3.87
N CYS A 144 9.75 -12.03 3.17
CA CYS A 144 9.37 -11.72 1.80
C CYS A 144 9.48 -12.98 0.91
N SER A 145 8.48 -13.24 0.08
CA SER A 145 8.49 -14.36 -0.87
C SER A 145 9.63 -14.27 -1.89
N PHE A 146 10.11 -13.06 -2.17
CA PHE A 146 11.23 -12.79 -3.09
C PHE A 146 12.60 -12.85 -2.39
N LEU A 147 12.68 -13.32 -1.15
CA LEU A 147 13.96 -13.45 -0.46
C LEU A 147 14.95 -14.36 -1.22
N PRO A 148 14.56 -15.52 -1.78
CA PRO A 148 15.47 -16.34 -2.60
C PRO A 148 16.03 -15.57 -3.80
N PHE A 149 15.17 -14.82 -4.51
CA PHE A 149 15.60 -13.94 -5.61
C PHE A 149 16.61 -12.88 -5.15
N CYS A 150 16.40 -12.28 -3.98
CA CYS A 150 17.32 -11.28 -3.42
C CYS A 150 18.64 -11.88 -2.93
N ALA A 151 18.63 -13.14 -2.50
CA ALA A 151 19.78 -13.86 -1.94
C ALA A 151 20.62 -14.58 -2.99
N ALA A 152 20.17 -14.65 -4.24
CA ALA A 152 20.92 -15.22 -5.36
C ALA A 152 22.29 -14.55 -5.51
N ASP A 153 23.34 -15.36 -5.68
CA ASP A 153 24.73 -14.92 -5.68
C ASP A 153 25.22 -14.45 -7.07
N SER A 154 24.40 -14.66 -8.11
CA SER A 154 24.71 -14.24 -9.47
C SER A 154 23.50 -13.66 -10.22
N ILE A 155 23.76 -12.99 -11.34
CA ILE A 155 22.70 -12.45 -12.21
C ILE A 155 21.98 -13.59 -12.93
N GLU A 156 22.72 -14.60 -13.36
CA GLU A 156 22.20 -15.76 -14.08
C GLU A 156 21.19 -16.55 -13.23
N GLU A 157 21.45 -16.69 -11.93
CA GLU A 157 20.51 -17.33 -10.99
C GLU A 157 19.22 -16.50 -10.85
N LYS A 158 19.33 -15.17 -10.78
CA LYS A 158 18.15 -14.27 -10.76
C LYS A 158 17.34 -14.38 -12.03
N GLU A 159 17.99 -14.42 -13.19
CA GLU A 159 17.34 -14.61 -14.49
C GLU A 159 16.64 -15.97 -14.58
N GLN A 160 17.26 -17.02 -14.07
CA GLN A 160 16.62 -18.34 -13.97
C GLN A 160 15.36 -18.28 -13.11
N ILE A 161 15.43 -17.69 -11.91
CA ILE A 161 14.26 -17.53 -11.03
C ILE A 161 13.13 -16.78 -11.75
N ILE A 162 13.45 -15.67 -12.45
CA ILE A 162 12.45 -14.92 -13.22
C ILE A 162 11.83 -15.79 -14.32
N SER A 163 12.62 -16.62 -15.01
CA SER A 163 12.12 -17.48 -16.07
C SER A 163 11.16 -18.57 -15.59
N GLU A 164 11.28 -18.96 -14.31
CA GLU A 164 10.41 -19.94 -13.65
C GLU A 164 9.17 -19.30 -13.02
N MET A 165 9.10 -17.97 -12.91
CA MET A 165 7.97 -17.26 -12.32
C MET A 165 6.75 -17.25 -13.25
N GLU A 166 5.59 -17.55 -12.67
CA GLU A 166 4.31 -17.36 -13.36
C GLU A 166 3.94 -15.88 -13.40
N HIS A 167 3.57 -15.40 -14.60
CA HIS A 167 3.08 -14.04 -14.77
C HIS A 167 1.59 -13.97 -14.40
N ASP A 168 1.31 -13.59 -13.15
CA ASP A 168 -0.04 -13.34 -12.66
C ASP A 168 -0.37 -11.85 -12.76
N GLU A 169 -1.31 -11.49 -13.64
CA GLU A 169 -1.82 -10.13 -13.79
C GLU A 169 -3.31 -10.11 -13.48
N TRP A 170 -3.67 -9.43 -12.38
CA TRP A 170 -5.06 -9.10 -12.09
C TRP A 170 -5.38 -7.68 -12.56
N SER A 171 -6.44 -7.54 -13.37
CA SER A 171 -6.88 -6.24 -13.88
C SER A 171 -8.40 -6.11 -13.75
N PRO A 172 -8.91 -5.12 -12.98
CA PRO A 172 -10.35 -4.88 -12.86
C PRO A 172 -11.01 -4.35 -14.14
N LEU A 173 -10.23 -4.20 -15.24
CA LEU A 173 -10.72 -3.81 -16.55
C LEU A 173 -10.82 -4.99 -17.52
N ASN A 174 -10.13 -6.10 -17.21
CA ASN A 174 -10.04 -7.27 -18.09
C ASN A 174 -10.74 -8.51 -17.51
N ASP A 175 -11.20 -8.44 -16.26
CA ASP A 175 -12.11 -9.39 -15.60
C ASP A 175 -13.55 -8.87 -15.57
#